data_AF-A0A931K3U8-F1
#
_entry.id   AF-A0A931K3U8-F1
#
_cell.length_a   1.000
_cell.length_b   1.000
_cell.length_c   1.000
_cell.angle_alpha   90.00
_cell.angle_beta   90.00
_cell.angle_gamma   90.00
#
_symmetry.space_group_name_H-M   'P 1'
#
loop_
_entity.id
_entity.type
_entity.pdbx_description
1 polymer ?
#
loop_
_entity_poly.entity_id
_entity_poly.type
_entity_poly.pdbx_seq_one_letter_code
_entity_poly.pdbx_strand_id
1 'polypeptide(L)'
;MIRIVPLLALSLSLAACAGGQRPEYMRAGTGGEMAYARGERAQRDGDVATAMQAYRCSAAFGRGYEVAWHSLGVLALDTADTPGTSPSDAEAFRAEGFEALETAANAGWAASQAELAIRHHRMGHTAEAARWSAIYRTNNRDQALGLTRLPQTTSDAIAANASDAERAAAVEAAADFFPRPLDTAQAGPECRDLTSPMRREREINLQDVIQPGVGTSRPTGQ
;
A
#
# COMPACT_ATOMS: atom_id res chain seq x y z
N MET A 1 -39.64 38.86 -39.64
CA MET A 1 -38.16 38.96 -39.55
C MET A 1 -37.72 38.28 -38.25
N ILE A 2 -37.21 37.06 -38.35
CA ILE A 2 -36.84 36.22 -37.20
C ILE A 2 -35.34 36.41 -36.94
N ARG A 3 -34.97 36.90 -35.75
CA ARG A 3 -33.58 37.08 -35.31
C ARG A 3 -33.08 35.78 -34.67
N ILE A 4 -32.30 35.01 -35.41
CA ILE A 4 -31.60 33.80 -34.95
C ILE A 4 -30.13 34.17 -34.73
N VAL A 5 -29.74 34.62 -33.54
CA VAL A 5 -28.38 34.60 -32.93
C VAL A 5 -28.60 35.15 -31.49
N PRO A 6 -28.31 34.43 -30.38
CA PRO A 6 -26.97 33.94 -30.04
C PRO A 6 -26.95 32.60 -29.25
N LEU A 7 -26.98 31.45 -29.92
CA LEU A 7 -26.66 30.15 -29.29
C LEU A 7 -25.16 29.82 -29.31
N LEU A 8 -24.34 30.63 -29.98
CA LEU A 8 -22.90 30.41 -30.16
C LEU A 8 -22.01 30.99 -29.04
N ALA A 9 -22.55 31.82 -28.13
CA ALA A 9 -21.76 32.40 -27.05
C ALA A 9 -21.70 31.53 -25.78
N LEU A 10 -22.61 30.55 -25.63
CA LEU A 10 -22.65 29.69 -24.43
C LEU A 10 -21.72 28.47 -24.50
N SER A 11 -21.22 28.11 -25.68
CA SER A 11 -20.34 26.95 -25.86
C SER A 11 -18.86 27.25 -25.60
N LEU A 12 -18.45 28.53 -25.54
CA LEU A 12 -17.05 28.94 -25.32
C LEU A 12 -16.66 29.05 -23.84
N SER A 13 -17.61 29.16 -22.91
CA SER A 13 -17.31 29.23 -21.47
C SER A 13 -17.07 27.87 -20.80
N LEU A 14 -17.43 26.76 -21.43
CA LEU A 14 -17.18 25.40 -20.92
C LEU A 14 -15.76 24.88 -21.19
N ALA A 15 -15.02 25.47 -22.13
CA ALA A 15 -13.66 25.04 -22.46
C ALA A 15 -12.60 25.58 -21.47
N ALA A 16 -12.90 26.66 -20.72
CA ALA A 16 -11.93 27.30 -19.84
C ALA A 16 -11.67 26.54 -18.52
N CYS A 17 -12.54 25.59 -18.13
CA CYS A 17 -12.35 24.77 -16.93
C CYS A 17 -11.69 23.41 -17.22
N ALA A 18 -11.41 23.07 -18.48
CA ALA A 18 -10.79 21.79 -18.84
C ALA A 18 -9.25 21.80 -18.72
N GLY A 19 -8.65 22.94 -18.33
CA GLY A 19 -7.21 23.12 -18.10
C GLY A 19 -6.74 22.77 -16.69
N GLY A 20 -7.41 21.85 -16.00
CA GLY A 20 -6.88 21.32 -14.74
C GLY A 20 -5.53 20.66 -15.01
N GLN A 21 -4.48 21.09 -14.30
CA GLN A 21 -3.19 20.40 -14.31
C GLN A 21 -3.45 18.91 -14.14
N ARG A 22 -3.09 18.10 -15.14
CA ARG A 22 -3.16 16.65 -15.00
C ARG A 22 -2.35 16.31 -13.75
N PRO A 23 -2.90 15.49 -12.84
CA PRO A 23 -2.14 15.05 -11.68
C PRO A 23 -0.84 14.49 -12.22
N GLU A 24 0.27 15.09 -11.79
CA GLU A 24 1.59 14.61 -12.13
C GLU A 24 1.62 13.15 -11.65
N TYR A 25 1.64 12.20 -12.60
CA TYR A 25 1.69 10.78 -12.26
C TYR A 25 2.98 10.56 -11.50
N MET A 26 2.87 10.59 -10.18
CA MET A 26 4.00 10.56 -9.29
C MET A 26 4.74 9.24 -9.52
N ARG A 27 5.95 9.35 -10.05
CA ARG A 27 6.84 8.20 -10.16
C ARG A 27 7.16 7.72 -8.75
N ALA A 28 6.93 6.44 -8.46
CA ALA A 28 7.41 5.84 -7.23
C ALA A 28 8.92 6.08 -7.08
N GLY A 29 9.38 6.29 -5.85
CA GLY A 29 10.81 6.32 -5.58
C GLY A 29 11.48 5.05 -6.09
N THR A 30 12.75 5.12 -6.48
CA THR A 30 13.52 3.95 -6.91
C THR A 30 14.30 3.37 -5.73
N GLY A 31 14.40 2.04 -5.63
CA GLY A 31 15.33 1.34 -4.73
C GLY A 31 14.68 0.51 -3.63
N GLY A 32 13.40 0.71 -3.34
CA GLY A 32 12.65 -0.07 -2.34
C GLY A 32 12.00 -1.33 -2.88
N GLU A 33 12.03 -1.56 -4.20
CA GLU A 33 11.33 -2.68 -4.86
C GLU A 33 11.91 -4.04 -4.47
N MET A 34 13.25 -4.11 -4.34
CA MET A 34 13.93 -5.33 -3.91
C MET A 34 13.60 -5.70 -2.47
N ALA A 35 13.55 -4.70 -1.59
CA ALA A 35 13.16 -4.91 -0.20
C ALA A 35 11.69 -5.37 -0.12
N TYR A 36 10.79 -4.74 -0.88
CA TYR A 36 9.39 -5.16 -0.95
C TYR A 36 9.25 -6.63 -1.41
N ALA A 37 9.91 -7.00 -2.51
CA ALA A 37 9.85 -8.36 -3.05
C ALA A 37 10.41 -9.41 -2.07
N ARG A 38 11.41 -9.05 -1.27
CA ARG A 38 11.93 -9.91 -0.19
C ARG A 38 10.94 -10.01 0.97
N GLY A 39 10.25 -8.92 1.32
CA GLY A 39 9.17 -8.93 2.31
C GLY A 39 8.07 -9.91 1.93
N GLU A 40 7.57 -9.82 0.68
CA GLU A 40 6.56 -10.73 0.14
C GLU A 40 7.00 -12.19 0.11
N ARG A 41 8.29 -12.45 -0.13
CA ARG A 41 8.83 -13.81 -0.11
C ARG A 41 8.92 -14.33 1.33
N ALA A 42 9.55 -13.56 2.22
CA ALA A 42 9.71 -13.92 3.62
C ALA A 42 8.35 -14.16 4.31
N GLN A 43 7.35 -13.32 4.03
CA GLN A 43 6.00 -13.49 4.57
C GLN A 43 5.36 -14.80 4.10
N ARG A 44 5.49 -15.15 2.81
CA ARG A 44 4.99 -16.44 2.28
C ARG A 44 5.72 -17.64 2.86
N ASP A 45 7.00 -17.49 3.15
CA ASP A 45 7.84 -18.53 3.77
C ASP A 45 7.61 -18.63 5.29
N GLY A 46 6.80 -17.74 5.88
CA GLY A 46 6.51 -17.69 7.33
C GLY A 46 7.59 -16.99 8.17
N ASP A 47 8.61 -16.40 7.54
CA ASP A 47 9.65 -15.61 8.21
C ASP A 47 9.16 -14.17 8.44
N VAL A 48 8.32 -14.02 9.47
CA VAL A 48 7.69 -12.75 9.86
C VAL A 48 8.75 -11.69 10.18
N ALA A 49 9.82 -12.05 10.89
CA ALA A 49 10.85 -11.09 11.29
C ALA A 49 11.56 -10.47 10.07
N THR A 50 11.98 -11.29 9.11
CA THR A 50 12.57 -10.80 7.87
C THR A 50 11.56 -10.01 7.05
N ALA A 51 10.31 -10.46 6.99
CA ALA A 51 9.25 -9.77 6.25
C ALA A 51 9.01 -8.34 6.77
N MET A 52 8.84 -8.19 8.09
CA MET A 52 8.65 -6.88 8.72
C MET A 52 9.85 -5.95 8.46
N GLN A 53 11.07 -6.45 8.63
CA GLN A 53 12.27 -5.64 8.37
C GLN A 53 12.36 -5.20 6.91
N ALA A 54 12.03 -6.09 5.97
CA ALA A 54 12.03 -5.78 4.54
C ALA A 54 10.96 -4.76 4.16
N TYR A 55 9.76 -4.84 4.75
CA TYR A 55 8.73 -3.83 4.54
C TYR A 55 9.11 -2.47 5.12
N ARG A 56 9.69 -2.41 6.33
CA ARG A 56 10.25 -1.14 6.88
C ARG A 56 11.27 -0.51 5.93
N CYS A 57 12.20 -1.33 5.43
CA CYS A 57 13.23 -0.86 4.50
C CYS A 57 12.66 -0.37 3.18
N SER A 58 11.62 -1.00 2.66
CA SER A 58 10.93 -0.57 1.45
C SER A 58 10.14 0.73 1.69
N ALA A 59 9.41 0.80 2.79
CA ALA A 59 8.59 1.94 3.20
C ALA A 59 9.42 3.23 3.40
N ALA A 60 10.67 3.11 3.86
CA ALA A 60 11.59 4.22 4.04
C ALA A 60 11.86 5.03 2.76
N PHE A 61 11.72 4.44 1.56
CA PHE A 61 11.91 5.14 0.28
C PHE A 61 10.80 6.17 -0.02
N GLY A 62 9.75 6.20 0.79
CA GLY A 62 8.72 7.24 0.76
C GLY A 62 7.72 7.06 -0.38
N ARG A 63 7.47 8.13 -1.13
CA ARG A 63 6.44 8.20 -2.18
C ARG A 63 6.43 6.99 -3.11
N GLY A 64 5.26 6.37 -3.29
CA GLY A 64 5.07 5.17 -4.11
C GLY A 64 5.29 3.84 -3.38
N TYR A 65 5.68 3.87 -2.10
CA TYR A 65 5.80 2.71 -1.23
C TYR A 65 4.70 2.67 -0.15
N GLU A 66 3.54 3.27 -0.41
CA GLU A 66 2.39 3.19 0.51
C GLU A 66 1.93 1.75 0.73
N VAL A 67 2.10 0.89 -0.29
CA VAL A 67 1.85 -0.55 -0.17
C VAL A 67 2.81 -1.23 0.81
N ALA A 68 4.05 -0.77 0.95
CA ALA A 68 4.99 -1.33 1.92
C ALA A 68 4.58 -0.99 3.36
N TRP A 69 4.15 0.25 3.60
CA TRP A 69 3.55 0.66 4.87
C TRP A 69 2.27 -0.13 5.18
N HIS A 70 1.43 -0.35 4.17
CA HIS A 70 0.24 -1.20 4.31
C HIS A 70 0.60 -2.63 4.73
N SER A 71 1.49 -3.30 4.00
CA SER A 71 1.90 -4.68 4.29
C SER A 71 2.58 -4.80 5.65
N LEU A 72 3.43 -3.83 6.04
CA LEU A 72 3.99 -3.74 7.38
C LEU A 72 2.89 -3.67 8.44
N GLY A 73 1.93 -2.76 8.24
CA GLY A 73 0.84 -2.53 9.18
C GLY A 73 -0.03 -3.76 9.41
N VAL A 74 -0.46 -4.42 8.32
CA VAL A 74 -1.23 -5.67 8.39
C VAL A 74 -0.43 -6.77 9.09
N LEU A 75 0.82 -7.00 8.66
CA LEU A 75 1.66 -8.06 9.20
C LEU A 75 1.94 -7.87 10.70
N ALA A 76 2.23 -6.64 11.14
CA ALA A 76 2.46 -6.32 12.53
C ALA A 76 1.21 -6.62 13.38
N LEU A 77 0.03 -6.16 12.95
CA LEU A 77 -1.20 -6.40 13.71
C LEU A 77 -1.59 -7.88 13.75
N ASP A 78 -1.43 -8.60 12.65
CA ASP A 78 -1.68 -10.04 12.61
C ASP A 78 -0.70 -10.81 13.53
N THR A 79 0.55 -10.35 13.62
CA THR A 79 1.55 -10.90 14.55
C THR A 79 1.19 -10.60 16.01
N ALA A 80 0.65 -9.41 16.30
CA ALA A 80 0.18 -9.05 17.63
C ALA A 80 -1.00 -9.92 18.09
N ASP A 81 -1.84 -10.36 17.16
CA ASP A 81 -3.02 -11.20 17.42
C ASP A 81 -2.70 -12.71 17.40
N THR A 82 -1.47 -13.09 17.04
CA THR A 82 -1.03 -14.49 16.99
C THR A 82 -0.94 -15.08 18.40
N PRO A 83 -1.53 -16.28 18.65
CA PRO A 83 -1.39 -16.96 19.94
C PRO A 83 0.07 -17.23 20.31
N GLY A 84 0.47 -16.85 21.52
CA GLY A 84 1.82 -17.05 22.03
C GLY A 84 2.74 -15.83 21.91
N THR A 85 2.33 -14.78 21.19
CA THR A 85 3.02 -13.48 21.23
C THR A 85 2.95 -12.92 22.66
N SER A 86 4.09 -12.48 23.20
CA SER A 86 4.13 -11.93 24.57
C SER A 86 3.30 -10.63 24.64
N PRO A 87 2.70 -10.27 25.79
CA PRO A 87 1.90 -9.06 25.90
C PRO A 87 2.65 -7.78 25.49
N SER A 88 3.92 -7.66 25.87
CA SER A 88 4.76 -6.50 25.52
C SER A 88 5.06 -6.44 24.02
N ASP A 89 5.36 -7.58 23.40
CA ASP A 89 5.62 -7.61 21.96
C ASP A 89 4.33 -7.34 21.18
N ALA A 90 3.20 -7.90 21.63
CA ALA A 90 1.90 -7.65 21.01
C ALA A 90 1.51 -6.16 21.09
N GLU A 91 1.81 -5.48 22.19
CA GLU A 91 1.60 -4.03 22.30
C GLU A 91 2.48 -3.26 21.31
N ALA A 92 3.78 -3.57 21.25
CA ALA A 92 4.71 -2.95 20.31
C ALA A 92 4.28 -3.15 18.84
N PHE A 93 3.87 -4.37 18.48
CA PHE A 93 3.37 -4.69 17.16
C PHE A 93 2.03 -4.01 16.85
N ARG A 94 1.13 -3.84 17.82
CA ARG A 94 -0.09 -3.04 17.62
C ARG A 94 0.23 -1.59 17.33
N ALA A 95 1.12 -0.99 18.13
CA ALA A 95 1.52 0.40 17.95
C ALA A 95 2.13 0.62 16.55
N GLU A 96 3.12 -0.19 16.18
CA GLU A 96 3.74 -0.13 14.84
C GLU A 96 2.71 -0.37 13.73
N GLY A 97 1.83 -1.35 13.95
CA GLY A 97 0.83 -1.75 12.97
C GLY A 97 -0.17 -0.64 12.62
N PHE A 98 -0.73 0.01 13.65
CA PHE A 98 -1.63 1.14 13.45
C PHE A 98 -0.90 2.36 12.88
N GLU A 99 0.30 2.69 13.36
CA GLU A 99 1.11 3.79 12.82
C GLU A 99 1.39 3.60 11.32
N ALA A 100 1.77 2.38 10.92
CA ALA A 100 2.05 2.04 9.54
C ALA A 100 0.81 2.13 8.64
N LEU A 101 -0.33 1.60 9.10
CA LEU A 101 -1.59 1.71 8.38
C LEU A 101 -2.06 3.16 8.26
N GLU A 102 -2.00 3.95 9.33
CA GLU A 102 -2.36 5.37 9.31
C GLU A 102 -1.46 6.17 8.38
N THR A 103 -0.15 5.87 8.37
CA THR A 103 0.81 6.50 7.47
C THR A 103 0.43 6.25 6.00
N ALA A 104 0.19 4.99 5.61
CA ALA A 104 -0.27 4.63 4.27
C ALA A 104 -1.65 5.22 3.93
N ALA A 105 -2.59 5.17 4.87
CA ALA A 105 -3.95 5.67 4.69
C ALA A 105 -3.97 7.18 4.47
N ASN A 106 -3.18 7.93 5.24
CA ASN A 106 -2.97 9.37 5.06
C ASN A 106 -2.26 9.71 3.75
N ALA A 107 -1.42 8.81 3.23
CA ALA A 107 -0.84 8.92 1.89
C ALA A 107 -1.82 8.56 0.75
N GLY A 108 -3.07 8.27 1.10
CA GLY A 108 -4.15 8.02 0.13
C GLY A 108 -4.23 6.57 -0.34
N TRP A 109 -3.57 5.62 0.33
CA TRP A 109 -3.69 4.20 0.02
C TRP A 109 -5.02 3.66 0.55
N ALA A 110 -5.97 3.41 -0.36
CA ALA A 110 -7.34 3.12 0.05
C ALA A 110 -7.46 1.76 0.78
N ALA A 111 -6.65 0.77 0.42
CA ALA A 111 -6.63 -0.50 1.16
C ALA A 111 -6.28 -0.31 2.65
N SER A 112 -5.39 0.63 3.00
CA SER A 112 -5.12 0.96 4.41
C SER A 112 -6.28 1.70 5.08
N GLN A 113 -6.99 2.58 4.35
CA GLN A 113 -8.18 3.25 4.88
C GLN A 113 -9.30 2.23 5.18
N ALA A 114 -9.52 1.27 4.28
CA ALA A 114 -10.46 0.17 4.50
C ALA A 114 -10.05 -0.72 5.67
N GLU A 115 -8.76 -1.09 5.75
CA GLU A 115 -8.23 -1.92 6.82
C GLU A 115 -8.38 -1.26 8.20
N LEU A 116 -8.05 0.04 8.31
CA LEU A 116 -8.27 0.82 9.53
C LEU A 116 -9.75 0.83 9.93
N ALA A 117 -10.66 1.07 8.98
CA ALA A 117 -12.09 1.04 9.25
C ALA A 117 -12.55 -0.32 9.82
N ILE A 118 -12.07 -1.43 9.24
CA ILE A 118 -12.37 -2.80 9.70
C ILE A 118 -11.82 -3.04 11.10
N ARG A 119 -10.56 -2.67 11.36
CA ARG A 119 -9.92 -2.93 12.66
C ARG A 119 -10.51 -2.07 13.77
N HIS A 120 -10.73 -0.78 13.53
CA HIS A 120 -11.42 0.08 14.50
C HIS A 120 -12.84 -0.40 14.79
N HIS A 121 -13.56 -0.90 13.78
CA HIS A 121 -14.88 -1.48 13.98
C HIS A 121 -14.83 -2.72 14.90
N ARG A 122 -13.88 -3.63 14.67
CA ARG A 122 -13.67 -4.83 15.49
C ARG A 122 -13.32 -4.50 16.95
N MET A 123 -12.60 -3.40 17.18
CA MET A 123 -12.26 -2.92 18.52
C MET A 123 -13.39 -2.13 19.19
N GLY A 124 -14.50 -1.86 18.50
CA GLY A 124 -15.60 -1.03 19.02
C GLY A 124 -15.29 0.46 19.03
N HIS A 125 -14.24 0.92 18.32
CA HIS A 125 -13.89 2.33 18.18
C HIS A 125 -14.76 2.95 17.07
N THR A 126 -16.03 3.23 17.36
CA THR A 126 -17.06 3.65 16.39
C THR A 126 -16.70 4.92 15.63
N ALA A 127 -16.18 5.95 16.30
CA ALA A 127 -15.79 7.22 15.68
C ALA A 127 -14.70 7.03 14.61
N GLU A 128 -13.60 6.36 14.95
CA GLU A 128 -12.49 6.11 14.01
C GLU A 128 -12.90 5.18 12.87
N ALA A 129 -13.72 4.16 13.15
CA ALA A 129 -14.24 3.28 12.11
C ALA A 129 -15.11 4.06 11.09
N ALA A 130 -15.98 4.95 11.58
CA ALA A 130 -16.82 5.81 10.74
C ALA A 130 -15.98 6.78 9.90
N ARG A 131 -14.98 7.42 10.52
CA ARG A 131 -14.04 8.34 9.85
C ARG A 131 -13.32 7.66 8.70
N TRP A 132 -12.62 6.55 8.95
CA TRP A 132 -11.86 5.86 7.91
C TRP A 132 -12.75 5.26 6.83
N SER A 133 -13.95 4.76 7.19
CA SER A 133 -14.94 4.32 6.21
C SER A 133 -15.41 5.46 5.29
N ALA A 134 -15.67 6.65 5.84
CA ALA A 134 -16.07 7.81 5.05
C ALA A 134 -14.95 8.28 4.10
N ILE A 135 -13.71 8.37 4.58
CA ILE A 135 -12.53 8.71 3.77
C ILE A 135 -12.32 7.69 2.65
N TYR A 136 -12.43 6.39 2.95
CA TYR A 136 -12.30 5.33 1.95
C TYR A 136 -13.32 5.47 0.81
N ARG A 137 -14.59 5.79 1.13
CA ARG A 137 -15.66 5.91 0.12
C ARG A 137 -15.46 7.08 -0.84
N THR A 138 -14.78 8.14 -0.43
CA THR A 138 -14.47 9.29 -1.30
C THR A 138 -13.17 9.11 -2.08
N ASN A 139 -12.37 8.09 -1.76
CA ASN A 139 -11.12 7.78 -2.44
C ASN A 139 -11.34 7.02 -3.76
N ASN A 140 -11.45 7.76 -4.86
CA ASN A 140 -11.71 7.19 -6.19
C ASN A 140 -10.50 6.46 -6.83
N ARG A 141 -9.29 6.58 -6.26
CA ARG A 141 -8.04 6.05 -6.86
C ARG A 141 -8.06 4.53 -6.98
N ASP A 142 -8.55 3.83 -5.95
CA ASP A 142 -8.54 2.37 -5.88
C ASP A 142 -9.81 1.70 -6.40
N GLN A 143 -10.94 2.42 -6.47
CA GLN A 143 -12.13 1.89 -7.18
C GLN A 143 -11.78 1.54 -8.65
N ALA A 144 -10.82 2.25 -9.23
CA ALA A 144 -10.30 1.96 -10.57
C ALA A 144 -9.32 0.78 -10.64
N LEU A 145 -8.60 0.46 -9.55
CA LEU A 145 -7.57 -0.60 -9.52
C LEU A 145 -8.09 -1.94 -9.00
N GLY A 146 -9.29 -1.97 -8.42
CA GLY A 146 -9.92 -3.21 -7.93
C GLY A 146 -9.25 -3.82 -6.70
N LEU A 147 -8.41 -3.05 -6.02
CA LEU A 147 -7.72 -3.46 -4.79
C LEU A 147 -8.70 -3.53 -3.60
N THR A 148 -8.30 -4.25 -2.55
CA THR A 148 -9.07 -4.65 -1.35
C THR A 148 -10.25 -3.74 -1.02
N ARG A 149 -11.44 -4.33 -0.98
CA ARG A 149 -12.69 -3.61 -0.73
C ARG A 149 -13.09 -3.68 0.73
N LEU A 150 -13.48 -2.55 1.31
CA LEU A 150 -14.29 -2.55 2.53
C LEU A 150 -15.59 -3.30 2.22
N PRO A 151 -15.85 -4.48 2.82
CA PRO A 151 -17.07 -5.23 2.51
C PRO A 151 -18.30 -4.38 2.81
N GLN A 152 -19.29 -4.40 1.91
CA GLN A 152 -20.50 -3.58 2.08
C GLN A 152 -21.17 -3.85 3.43
N THR A 153 -21.24 -5.12 3.84
CA THR A 153 -21.76 -5.54 5.15
C THR A 153 -21.04 -4.87 6.31
N THR A 154 -19.71 -4.70 6.23
CA THR A 154 -18.92 -4.01 7.25
C THR A 154 -19.15 -2.50 7.21
N SER A 155 -19.22 -1.91 6.01
CA SER A 155 -19.56 -0.49 5.83
C SER A 155 -20.92 -0.16 6.45
N ASP A 156 -21.93 -1.00 6.20
CA ASP A 156 -23.28 -0.83 6.75
C ASP A 156 -23.29 -0.98 8.27
N ALA A 157 -22.55 -1.96 8.81
CA ALA A 157 -22.41 -2.16 10.25
C ALA A 157 -21.71 -0.97 10.94
N ILE A 158 -20.66 -0.40 10.33
CA ILE A 158 -20.00 0.82 10.81
C ILE A 158 -21.00 1.98 10.85
N ALA A 159 -21.76 2.18 9.77
CA ALA A 159 -22.73 3.27 9.67
C ALA A 159 -23.87 3.14 10.69
N ALA A 160 -24.33 1.91 10.95
CA ALA A 160 -25.38 1.62 11.92
C ALA A 160 -24.91 1.80 13.38
N ASN A 161 -23.65 1.48 13.68
CA ASN A 161 -23.09 1.57 15.04
C ASN A 161 -22.61 2.98 15.42
N ALA A 162 -22.32 3.84 14.44
CA ALA A 162 -21.97 5.24 14.70
C ALA A 162 -23.20 6.04 15.17
N SER A 163 -23.00 7.00 16.06
CA SER A 163 -23.99 8.04 16.38
C SER A 163 -24.17 9.03 15.23
N ASP A 164 -25.22 9.84 15.27
CA ASP A 164 -25.42 10.93 14.29
C ASP A 164 -24.24 11.92 14.28
N ALA A 165 -23.72 12.24 15.46
CA ALA A 165 -22.58 13.14 15.61
C ALA A 165 -21.29 12.55 15.00
N GLU A 166 -20.99 11.28 15.26
CA GLU A 166 -19.83 10.60 14.66
C GLU A 166 -19.97 10.49 13.13
N ARG A 167 -21.18 10.22 12.62
CA ARG A 167 -21.43 10.21 11.16
C ARG A 167 -21.19 11.57 10.53
N ALA A 168 -21.68 12.65 11.15
CA ALA A 168 -21.46 14.00 10.67
C ALA A 168 -19.96 14.35 10.66
N ALA A 169 -19.25 14.10 11.77
CA ALA A 169 -17.81 14.32 11.86
C ALA A 169 -17.01 13.49 10.85
N ALA A 170 -17.42 12.25 10.57
CA ALA A 170 -16.79 11.42 9.55
C ALA A 170 -16.97 11.97 8.13
N VAL A 171 -18.14 12.54 7.82
CA VAL A 171 -18.39 13.21 6.52
C VAL A 171 -17.52 14.45 6.38
N GLU A 172 -17.41 15.27 7.42
CA GLU A 172 -16.53 16.44 7.45
C GLU A 172 -15.06 16.02 7.27
N ALA A 173 -14.58 15.03 8.02
CA ALA A 173 -13.22 14.51 7.90
C ALA A 173 -12.91 13.96 6.50
N ALA A 174 -13.89 13.33 5.83
CA ALA A 174 -13.74 12.85 4.46
C ALA A 174 -13.74 13.98 3.42
N ALA A 175 -14.48 15.06 3.67
CA ALA A 175 -14.49 16.25 2.81
C ALA A 175 -13.16 17.03 2.90
N ASP A 176 -12.57 17.09 4.10
CA ASP A 176 -11.30 17.75 4.36
C ASP A 176 -10.06 16.88 4.08
N PHE A 177 -10.28 15.61 3.69
CA PHE A 177 -9.18 14.68 3.47
C PHE A 177 -8.45 14.99 2.16
N PHE A 178 -7.18 15.38 2.30
CA PHE A 178 -6.23 15.48 1.20
C PHE A 178 -5.05 14.54 1.45
N PRO A 179 -4.76 13.58 0.54
CA PRO A 179 -3.62 12.70 0.67
C PRO A 179 -2.31 13.48 0.87
N ARG A 180 -1.55 13.12 1.90
CA ARG A 180 -0.22 13.68 2.18
C ARG A 180 0.83 12.72 1.65
N PRO A 181 1.61 13.09 0.61
CA PRO A 181 2.63 12.20 0.07
C PRO A 181 3.62 11.79 1.17
N LEU A 182 4.09 10.54 1.10
CA LEU A 182 5.13 10.06 2.01
C LEU A 182 6.43 10.82 1.78
N ASP A 183 7.06 11.25 2.88
CA ASP A 183 8.41 11.79 2.85
C ASP A 183 9.40 10.69 2.52
N THR A 184 10.39 11.02 1.70
CA THR A 184 11.51 10.12 1.41
C THR A 184 12.52 10.24 2.53
N ALA A 185 12.74 9.14 3.25
CA ALA A 185 13.87 8.99 4.15
C ALA A 185 14.99 8.22 3.44
N GLN A 186 16.23 8.46 3.85
CA GLN A 186 17.31 7.56 3.45
C GLN A 186 17.17 6.29 4.30
N ALA A 187 16.93 5.14 3.65
CA ALA A 187 16.93 3.85 4.33
C ALA A 187 18.27 3.66 5.07
N GLY A 188 18.21 3.23 6.32
CA GLY A 188 19.39 3.06 7.17
C GLY A 188 20.34 1.97 6.65
N PRO A 189 21.57 1.90 7.19
CA PRO A 189 22.57 0.90 6.79
C PRO A 189 22.08 -0.54 6.93
N GLU A 190 21.17 -0.82 7.87
CA GLU A 190 20.50 -2.10 8.07
C GLU A 190 19.67 -2.56 6.87
N CYS A 191 19.26 -1.63 6.00
CA CYS A 191 18.49 -1.95 4.80
C CYS A 191 19.35 -2.34 3.61
N ARG A 192 20.67 -2.17 3.67
CA ARG A 192 21.59 -2.40 2.55
C ARG A 192 21.44 -3.79 1.97
N ASP A 193 21.37 -4.82 2.79
CA ASP A 193 21.31 -6.19 2.31
C ASP A 193 19.97 -6.51 1.65
N LEU A 194 18.88 -5.89 2.13
CA LEU A 194 17.51 -6.09 1.64
C LEU A 194 17.22 -5.30 0.36
N THR A 195 17.84 -4.14 0.18
CA THR A 195 17.68 -3.28 -1.00
C THR A 195 18.69 -3.59 -2.09
N SER A 196 19.80 -4.27 -1.76
CA SER A 196 20.77 -4.70 -2.75
C SER A 196 20.09 -5.54 -3.84
N PRO A 197 20.46 -5.35 -5.13
CA PRO A 197 20.00 -6.22 -6.19
C PRO A 197 20.21 -7.67 -5.76
N MET A 198 19.21 -8.52 -6.01
CA MET A 198 19.42 -9.95 -5.83
C MET A 198 20.63 -10.29 -6.69
N ARG A 199 21.76 -10.62 -6.04
CA ARG A 199 22.86 -11.33 -6.69
C ARG A 199 22.13 -12.43 -7.44
N ARG A 200 22.24 -12.46 -8.78
CA ARG A 200 21.68 -13.54 -9.58
C ARG A 200 22.36 -14.82 -9.10
N GLU A 201 21.84 -15.42 -8.04
CA GLU A 201 22.18 -16.75 -7.62
C GLU A 201 21.70 -17.62 -8.76
N ARG A 202 22.67 -18.01 -9.58
CA ARG A 202 22.49 -18.57 -10.91
C ARG A 202 21.99 -17.53 -11.92
N GLU A 203 22.92 -16.69 -12.38
CA GLU A 203 23.28 -16.87 -13.80
C GLU A 203 23.48 -18.38 -13.99
N ILE A 204 22.39 -19.08 -14.35
CA ILE A 204 22.51 -20.38 -14.97
C ILE A 204 23.45 -20.06 -16.10
N ASN A 205 24.71 -20.46 -15.94
CA ASN A 205 25.69 -20.35 -16.97
C ASN A 205 25.06 -21.16 -18.10
N LEU A 206 24.43 -20.48 -19.07
CA LEU A 206 23.70 -21.17 -20.14
C LEU A 206 24.66 -22.10 -20.88
N GLN A 207 25.97 -21.86 -20.77
CA GLN A 207 27.04 -22.75 -21.21
C GLN A 207 27.04 -24.12 -20.50
N ASP A 208 26.73 -24.18 -19.20
CA ASP A 208 26.65 -25.44 -18.43
C ASP A 208 25.37 -26.24 -18.75
N VAL A 209 24.34 -25.59 -19.32
CA VAL A 209 23.10 -26.25 -19.77
C VAL A 209 23.15 -26.61 -21.26
N ILE A 210 23.93 -25.90 -22.08
CA ILE A 210 24.02 -26.12 -23.54
C ILE A 210 25.11 -27.14 -23.93
N GLN A 211 26.05 -27.50 -23.06
CA GLN A 211 26.98 -28.61 -23.34
C GLN A 211 26.67 -29.86 -22.50
N PRO A 212 25.71 -30.72 -22.92
CA PRO A 212 25.72 -32.10 -22.48
C PRO A 212 27.06 -32.69 -22.93
N GLY A 213 27.86 -33.17 -21.97
CA GLY A 213 29.21 -33.64 -22.18
C GLY A 213 29.35 -34.49 -23.43
N VAL A 214 29.97 -33.91 -24.47
CA VAL A 214 30.59 -34.69 -25.52
C VAL A 214 31.78 -35.36 -24.85
N GLY A 215 31.57 -36.60 -24.41
CA GLY A 215 32.61 -37.44 -23.86
C GLY A 215 33.78 -37.53 -24.82
N THR A 216 34.86 -36.84 -24.50
CA THR A 216 36.15 -37.03 -25.15
C THR A 216 36.75 -38.30 -24.58
N SER A 217 36.29 -39.43 -25.09
CA SER A 217 36.96 -40.72 -24.94
C SER A 217 38.38 -40.57 -25.48
N ARG A 218 39.35 -40.42 -24.57
CA ARG A 218 40.78 -40.50 -24.88
C ARG A 218 41.09 -41.92 -25.37
N PRO A 219 41.62 -42.12 -26.58
CA PRO A 219 42.14 -43.43 -26.95
C PRO A 219 43.42 -43.67 -26.16
N THR A 220 43.43 -44.69 -25.32
CA THR A 220 44.64 -45.29 -24.77
C THR A 220 45.37 -45.99 -25.92
N GLY A 221 46.39 -45.33 -26.46
CA GLY A 221 47.36 -45.95 -27.36
C GLY A 221 48.21 -46.96 -26.59
N GLN A 222 48.33 -48.16 -27.17
CA GLN A 222 49.32 -49.18 -26.83
C GLN A 222 50.69 -48.80 -27.42
#